data_AF-A0A4V1J567-F1
#
_entry.id   AF-A0A4V1J567-F1
#
_cell.length_a   1.000
_cell.length_b   1.000
_cell.length_c   1.000
_cell.angle_alpha   90.00
_cell.angle_beta   90.00
_cell.angle_gamma   90.00
#
_symmetry.space_group_name_H-M   'P 1'
#
loop_
_entity.id
_entity.type
_entity.pdbx_description
1 polymer ?
#
loop_
_entity_poly.entity_id
_entity_poly.type
_entity_poly.pdbx_seq_one_letter_code
_entity_poly.pdbx_strand_id
1 'polypeptide(L)'
;GGGASGTSAAYFIHQAFQDNPTFEVQLTLYEKSNQTGGRSQVVHPPAPFQDLLVEVGASIFVKENRHMVEFTRAAGLELVEAQRKRRETGRSRMGVWNGEGFNYLSSGWRVWDMAKFIWNYGVITPTKVSMLVNEFLNKFRPIYDEAGPFTTMQDWLSHLGLQDSASQSARTTLAAKSHLDPAYLNDIVEISTRVNYAQSLDVIHTIGMAVSMVPTTDQEYHVGEGNYRVFEYLQRESGAEIRMESSVGAVVKMTTEETGSVVYDVVTIDGRTERFDAVVVATPLNQYREAPIQFHNLEGQGVRDLPPAVDVEYRTLHVTVVLGQIRPAYFNRAPGKPGGNVLLLSSSSSTVTTVPETIFSTQAAADGPNTPFTSISAHHFLAEPQIREYLRLHQHQHPELNPEDLDYGLEFTITKIFSPAELSDVQLAEFYASRLWVDRRVFKSYPVLQPRKVDEFPPILLDTQLYYPNAFEPFISTMETSILSAKNVAGLVYKDLTKVDVEA
;
A
#
# COMPACT_ATOMS: atom_id res chain seq x y z
N GLY A 1 11.02 9.75 11.10
CA GLY A 1 9.68 9.56 10.53
C GLY A 1 9.13 8.25 11.03
N GLY A 2 7.94 8.24 11.61
CA GLY A 2 7.27 7.11 12.25
C GLY A 2 6.42 6.25 11.32
N GLY A 3 6.83 6.10 10.05
CA GLY A 3 6.24 5.12 9.13
C GLY A 3 6.82 3.72 9.33
N ALA A 4 6.51 2.82 8.37
CA ALA A 4 7.02 1.45 8.36
C ALA A 4 8.55 1.39 8.51
N SER A 5 9.30 2.04 7.62
CA SER A 5 10.78 2.02 7.66
C SER A 5 11.35 2.53 8.98
N GLY A 6 10.80 3.60 9.55
CA GLY A 6 11.39 4.26 10.72
C GLY A 6 11.10 3.56 12.03
N THR A 7 9.85 3.11 12.23
CA THR A 7 9.49 2.30 13.41
C THR A 7 10.20 0.95 13.39
N SER A 8 10.30 0.31 12.22
CA SER A 8 11.08 -0.92 12.07
C SER A 8 12.58 -0.71 12.26
N ALA A 9 13.14 0.41 11.81
CA ALA A 9 14.57 0.69 12.00
C ALA A 9 14.88 0.89 13.48
N ALA A 10 14.07 1.67 14.19
CA ALA A 10 14.20 1.83 15.64
C ALA A 10 14.13 0.47 16.36
N TYR A 11 13.15 -0.36 16.01
CA TYR A 11 13.00 -1.71 16.57
C TYR A 11 14.24 -2.57 16.33
N PHE A 12 14.69 -2.72 15.07
CA PHE A 12 15.82 -3.60 14.76
C PHE A 12 17.16 -3.07 15.25
N ILE A 13 17.36 -1.75 15.31
CA ILE A 13 18.56 -1.17 15.93
C ILE A 13 18.56 -1.50 17.42
N HIS A 14 17.44 -1.30 18.12
CA HIS A 14 17.35 -1.67 19.54
C HIS A 14 17.70 -3.15 19.75
N GLN A 15 17.10 -4.04 18.96
CA GLN A 15 17.37 -5.48 19.03
C GLN A 15 18.85 -5.82 18.74
N ALA A 16 19.48 -5.19 17.75
CA ALA A 16 20.87 -5.45 17.38
C ALA A 16 21.87 -5.10 18.51
N PHE A 17 21.54 -4.11 19.35
CA PHE A 17 22.39 -3.68 20.46
C PHE A 17 21.98 -4.23 21.83
N GLN A 18 20.83 -4.92 21.94
CA GLN A 18 20.25 -5.31 23.23
C GLN A 18 21.16 -6.20 24.08
N ASP A 19 21.92 -7.10 23.44
CA ASP A 19 22.86 -8.01 24.10
C ASP A 19 24.32 -7.53 24.02
N ASN A 20 24.57 -6.31 23.53
CA ASN A 20 25.92 -5.78 23.42
C ASN A 20 26.39 -5.19 24.77
N PRO A 21 27.40 -5.78 25.44
CA PRO A 21 27.81 -5.33 26.77
C PRO A 21 28.61 -4.02 26.76
N THR A 22 29.04 -3.55 25.59
CA THR A 22 29.94 -2.40 25.42
C THR A 22 29.19 -1.15 24.96
N PHE A 23 28.11 -1.31 24.20
CA PHE A 23 27.38 -0.22 23.58
C PHE A 23 25.95 -0.16 24.11
N GLU A 24 25.61 0.93 24.79
CA GLU A 24 24.23 1.28 25.13
C GLU A 24 23.67 2.20 24.02
N VAL A 25 22.55 1.81 23.41
CA VAL A 25 21.92 2.59 22.35
C VAL A 25 20.78 3.44 22.91
N GLN A 26 20.82 4.74 22.62
CA GLN A 26 19.71 5.67 22.87
C GLN A 26 19.11 6.07 21.54
N LEU A 27 17.80 5.86 21.39
CA LEU A 27 17.08 6.08 20.14
C LEU A 27 16.09 7.22 20.31
N THR A 28 16.08 8.15 19.36
CA THR A 28 15.04 9.18 19.24
C THR A 28 14.38 9.08 17.87
N LEU A 29 13.04 9.01 17.84
CA LEU A 29 12.25 8.98 16.62
C LEU A 29 11.44 10.27 16.49
N TYR A 30 11.78 11.07 15.48
CA TYR A 30 11.02 12.26 15.10
C TYR A 30 9.89 11.90 14.14
N GLU A 31 8.65 12.28 14.46
CA GLU A 31 7.47 12.14 13.60
C GLU A 31 6.75 13.48 13.49
N LYS A 32 6.43 13.89 12.26
CA LYS A 32 5.82 15.20 12.00
C LYS A 32 4.33 15.26 12.33
N SER A 33 3.66 14.12 12.30
CA SER A 33 2.23 14.01 12.61
C SER A 33 2.03 13.60 14.06
N ASN A 34 0.77 13.53 14.48
CA ASN A 34 0.37 13.11 15.81
C ASN A 34 0.19 11.58 15.93
N GLN A 35 0.55 10.81 14.88
CA GLN A 35 0.39 9.36 14.83
C GLN A 35 1.50 8.70 14.02
N THR A 36 1.74 7.42 14.27
CA THR A 36 2.63 6.58 13.46
C THR A 36 1.88 5.73 12.45
N GLY A 37 2.65 5.01 11.62
CA GLY A 37 2.14 4.17 10.54
C GLY A 37 2.34 4.77 9.15
N GLY A 38 2.61 6.08 9.07
CA GLY A 38 2.96 6.77 7.83
C GLY A 38 1.84 6.68 6.79
N ARG A 39 2.04 5.83 5.77
CA ARG A 39 1.06 5.59 4.68
C ARG A 39 0.09 4.44 4.95
N SER A 40 0.29 3.71 6.05
CA SER A 40 -0.73 2.82 6.59
C SER A 40 -1.69 3.69 7.40
N GLN A 41 -2.86 3.97 6.83
CA GLN A 41 -3.83 4.92 7.37
C GLN A 41 -5.22 4.34 7.26
N VAL A 42 -6.03 4.61 8.29
CA VAL A 42 -7.43 4.21 8.36
C VAL A 42 -8.34 5.42 8.40
N VAL A 43 -9.57 5.22 7.96
CA VAL A 43 -10.68 6.14 8.12
C VAL A 43 -11.76 5.46 8.96
N HIS A 44 -12.22 6.16 9.99
CA HIS A 44 -13.34 5.74 10.82
C HIS A 44 -14.60 6.50 10.39
N PRO A 45 -15.69 5.80 10.02
CA PRO A 45 -16.96 6.47 9.77
C PRO A 45 -17.54 7.05 11.07
N PRO A 46 -18.40 8.07 10.98
CA PRO A 46 -19.07 8.69 12.13
C PRO A 46 -19.96 7.72 12.91
N ALA A 47 -20.39 8.13 14.11
CA ALA A 47 -21.29 7.33 14.94
C ALA A 47 -22.56 6.90 14.18
N PRO A 48 -23.10 5.69 14.37
CA PRO A 48 -22.70 4.68 15.35
C PRO A 48 -21.58 3.73 14.86
N PHE A 49 -20.85 4.09 13.80
CA PHE A 49 -19.93 3.20 13.10
C PHE A 49 -18.45 3.41 13.47
N GLN A 50 -18.15 4.04 14.59
CA GLN A 50 -16.78 4.44 14.96
C GLN A 50 -15.83 3.24 15.12
N ASP A 51 -16.37 2.07 15.49
CA ASP A 51 -15.62 0.81 15.61
C ASP A 51 -15.30 0.18 14.24
N LEU A 52 -15.95 0.64 13.17
CA LEU A 52 -15.61 0.22 11.81
C LEU A 52 -14.42 1.04 11.33
N LEU A 53 -13.54 0.39 10.56
CA LEU A 53 -12.42 1.05 9.90
C LEU A 53 -12.38 0.69 8.43
N VAL A 54 -11.81 1.61 7.65
CA VAL A 54 -11.49 1.43 6.24
C VAL A 54 -10.04 1.80 6.03
N GLU A 55 -9.22 0.83 5.63
CA GLU A 55 -7.85 1.06 5.18
C GLU A 55 -7.84 1.90 3.91
N VAL A 56 -7.24 3.10 3.96
CA VAL A 56 -7.12 4.01 2.81
C VAL A 56 -5.75 3.97 2.14
N GLY A 57 -4.75 3.41 2.81
CA GLY A 57 -3.43 3.08 2.24
C GLY A 57 -2.95 1.72 2.75
N ALA A 58 -1.93 1.14 2.11
CA ALA A 58 -1.29 -0.12 2.54
C ALA A 58 -2.28 -1.21 3.02
N SER A 59 -3.36 -1.45 2.26
CA SER A 59 -4.57 -2.09 2.81
C SER A 59 -4.50 -3.60 2.99
N ILE A 60 -3.55 -4.28 2.36
CA ILE A 60 -3.39 -5.75 2.40
C ILE A 60 -1.92 -6.15 2.40
N PHE A 61 -1.66 -7.37 2.85
CA PHE A 61 -0.40 -8.10 2.67
C PHE A 61 -0.69 -9.59 2.43
N VAL A 62 0.31 -10.36 2.01
CA VAL A 62 0.18 -11.79 1.69
C VAL A 62 0.99 -12.65 2.66
N LYS A 63 0.86 -13.99 2.59
CA LYS A 63 1.61 -14.88 3.48
C LYS A 63 3.11 -14.81 3.25
N GLU A 64 3.57 -14.45 2.05
CA GLU A 64 4.98 -14.21 1.75
C GLU A 64 5.58 -13.02 2.50
N ASN A 65 4.75 -12.13 3.08
CA ASN A 65 5.20 -11.02 3.92
C ASN A 65 5.43 -11.53 5.35
N ARG A 66 6.57 -12.21 5.56
CA ARG A 66 6.88 -12.94 6.81
C ARG A 66 6.90 -12.00 8.01
N HIS A 67 7.51 -10.83 7.89
CA HIS A 67 7.60 -9.87 9.00
C HIS A 67 6.23 -9.27 9.36
N MET A 68 5.42 -8.87 8.38
CA MET A 68 4.05 -8.41 8.67
C MET A 68 3.25 -9.49 9.42
N VAL A 69 3.35 -10.75 8.99
CA VAL A 69 2.68 -11.87 9.66
C VAL A 69 3.23 -12.10 11.08
N GLU A 70 4.55 -12.13 11.24
CA GLU A 70 5.23 -12.35 12.53
C GLU A 70 4.92 -11.24 13.52
N PHE A 71 5.05 -9.97 13.13
CA PHE A 71 4.80 -8.84 14.01
C PHE A 71 3.32 -8.65 14.33
N THR A 72 2.41 -8.97 13.42
CA THR A 72 0.98 -9.01 13.73
C THR A 72 0.71 -10.00 14.88
N ARG A 73 1.30 -11.20 14.81
CA ARG A 73 1.16 -12.22 15.85
C ARG A 73 1.83 -11.82 17.15
N ALA A 74 3.05 -11.29 17.09
CA ALA A 74 3.80 -10.84 18.27
C ALA A 74 3.07 -9.70 19.01
N ALA A 75 2.38 -8.83 18.26
CA ALA A 75 1.55 -7.77 18.81
C ALA A 75 0.23 -8.25 19.42
N GLY A 76 -0.13 -9.53 19.26
CA GLY A 76 -1.43 -10.06 19.69
C GLY A 76 -2.63 -9.52 18.89
N LEU A 77 -2.39 -9.04 17.66
CA LEU A 77 -3.42 -8.46 16.79
C LEU A 77 -4.11 -9.53 15.94
N GLU A 78 -5.36 -9.30 15.52
CA GLU A 78 -6.09 -10.27 14.68
C GLU A 78 -5.56 -10.25 13.24
N LEU A 79 -5.03 -11.39 12.78
CA LEU A 79 -4.71 -11.63 11.38
C LEU A 79 -5.98 -12.09 10.63
N VAL A 80 -6.57 -11.20 9.84
CA VAL A 80 -7.84 -11.45 9.14
C VAL A 80 -7.58 -11.80 7.67
N GLU A 81 -7.99 -13.00 7.27
CA GLU A 81 -8.01 -13.39 5.85
C GLU A 81 -9.13 -12.64 5.12
N ALA A 82 -8.78 -11.84 4.10
CA ALA A 82 -9.73 -11.01 3.36
C ALA A 82 -10.85 -11.83 2.69
N GLN A 83 -10.55 -13.10 2.34
CA GLN A 83 -11.53 -14.02 1.76
C GLN A 83 -12.45 -14.69 2.80
N ARG A 84 -12.12 -14.71 4.10
CA ARG A 84 -12.93 -15.37 5.14
C ARG A 84 -14.29 -14.70 5.29
N LYS A 85 -14.31 -13.37 5.50
CA LYS A 85 -15.56 -12.59 5.54
C LYS A 85 -16.37 -12.71 4.25
N ARG A 86 -15.70 -12.74 3.09
CA ARG A 86 -16.31 -12.88 1.76
C ARG A 86 -16.95 -14.25 1.50
N ARG A 87 -16.42 -15.32 2.09
CA ARG A 87 -16.98 -16.69 2.02
C ARG A 87 -18.17 -16.86 2.96
N GLU A 88 -18.11 -16.27 4.15
CA GLU A 88 -19.19 -16.33 5.14
C GLU A 88 -20.47 -15.61 4.67
N THR A 89 -20.34 -14.52 3.91
CA THR A 89 -21.49 -13.79 3.36
C THR A 89 -22.09 -14.44 2.11
N GLY A 90 -21.39 -15.38 1.45
CA GLY A 90 -21.80 -15.95 0.15
C GLY A 90 -21.88 -14.92 -0.99
N ARG A 91 -21.33 -13.72 -0.79
CA ARG A 91 -21.52 -12.53 -1.64
C ARG A 91 -20.27 -12.06 -2.38
N SER A 92 -19.14 -12.75 -2.21
CA SER A 92 -17.86 -12.41 -2.87
C SER A 92 -17.99 -12.30 -4.39
N ARG A 93 -18.31 -11.11 -4.89
CA ARG A 93 -18.47 -10.84 -6.32
C ARG A 93 -17.57 -9.69 -6.75
N MET A 94 -16.74 -9.98 -7.73
CA MET A 94 -15.88 -9.04 -8.44
C MET A 94 -16.42 -8.82 -9.86
N GLY A 95 -16.35 -7.59 -10.34
CA GLY A 95 -16.62 -7.23 -11.73
C GLY A 95 -15.50 -6.41 -12.35
N VAL A 96 -15.20 -6.66 -13.63
CA VAL A 96 -14.31 -5.85 -14.47
C VAL A 96 -15.17 -4.98 -15.37
N TRP A 97 -15.27 -3.69 -15.06
CA TRP A 97 -16.06 -2.68 -15.76
C TRP A 97 -15.24 -2.03 -16.89
N ASN A 98 -15.80 -2.01 -18.10
CA ASN A 98 -15.12 -1.46 -19.28
C ASN A 98 -15.62 -0.06 -19.70
N GLY A 99 -16.49 0.56 -18.90
CA GLY A 99 -17.13 1.85 -19.21
C GLY A 99 -18.58 1.73 -19.67
N GLU A 100 -18.96 0.57 -20.23
CA GLU A 100 -20.31 0.30 -20.75
C GLU A 100 -20.92 -0.96 -20.13
N GLY A 101 -20.10 -1.93 -19.73
CA GLY A 101 -20.53 -3.21 -19.21
C GLY A 101 -19.41 -3.93 -18.46
N PHE A 102 -19.69 -5.17 -18.06
CA PHE A 102 -18.70 -6.00 -17.38
C PHE A 102 -18.06 -6.99 -18.36
N ASN A 103 -16.77 -6.85 -18.62
CA ASN A 103 -15.98 -7.86 -19.36
C ASN A 103 -15.97 -9.19 -18.61
N TYR A 104 -15.86 -9.10 -17.29
CA TYR A 104 -15.93 -10.24 -16.39
C TYR A 104 -16.81 -9.90 -15.18
N LEU A 105 -17.59 -10.87 -14.76
CA LEU A 105 -18.40 -10.80 -13.55
C LEU A 105 -18.46 -12.18 -12.90
N SER A 106 -17.89 -12.28 -11.70
CA SER A 106 -17.99 -13.50 -10.91
C SER A 106 -19.42 -13.71 -10.40
N SER A 107 -19.87 -14.96 -10.44
CA SER A 107 -21.13 -15.43 -9.87
C SER A 107 -21.09 -15.60 -8.35
N GLY A 108 -19.90 -15.72 -7.76
CA GLY A 108 -19.69 -16.09 -6.35
C GLY A 108 -19.61 -17.61 -6.13
N TRP A 109 -19.75 -18.41 -7.21
CA TRP A 109 -19.67 -19.86 -7.18
C TRP A 109 -18.35 -20.30 -7.80
N ARG A 110 -17.41 -20.76 -6.97
CA ARG A 110 -16.02 -21.05 -7.36
C ARG A 110 -15.87 -21.86 -8.66
N VAL A 111 -16.67 -22.91 -8.84
CA VAL A 111 -16.59 -23.78 -10.03
C VAL A 111 -17.07 -23.06 -11.29
N TRP A 112 -18.16 -22.30 -11.19
CA TRP A 112 -18.69 -21.52 -12.31
C TRP A 112 -17.77 -20.35 -12.65
N ASP A 113 -17.19 -19.71 -11.64
CA ASP A 113 -16.23 -18.62 -11.83
C ASP A 113 -14.96 -19.12 -12.49
N MET A 114 -14.46 -20.30 -12.10
CA MET A 114 -13.34 -20.97 -12.77
C MET A 114 -13.67 -21.28 -14.25
N ALA A 115 -14.83 -21.86 -14.53
CA ALA A 115 -15.23 -22.18 -15.91
C ALA A 115 -15.37 -20.92 -16.78
N LYS A 116 -16.00 -19.86 -16.26
CA LYS A 116 -16.11 -18.55 -16.94
C LYS A 116 -14.75 -17.91 -17.16
N PHE A 117 -13.86 -17.99 -16.18
CA PHE A 117 -12.51 -17.45 -16.28
C PHE A 117 -11.70 -18.16 -17.38
N ILE A 118 -11.74 -19.49 -17.42
CA ILE A 118 -11.10 -20.29 -18.49
C ILE A 118 -11.72 -19.96 -19.85
N TRP A 119 -13.05 -19.78 -19.92
CA TRP A 119 -13.73 -19.39 -21.15
C TRP A 119 -13.30 -18.01 -21.66
N ASN A 120 -13.19 -17.02 -20.76
CA ASN A 120 -12.86 -15.64 -21.12
C ASN A 120 -11.37 -15.44 -21.41
N TYR A 121 -10.48 -16.14 -20.71
CA TYR A 121 -9.05 -15.82 -20.71
C TYR A 121 -8.14 -17.00 -21.10
N GLY A 122 -8.72 -18.19 -21.29
CA GLY A 122 -7.96 -19.42 -21.50
C GLY A 122 -7.07 -19.78 -20.30
N VAL A 123 -6.13 -20.71 -20.52
CA VAL A 123 -5.18 -21.17 -19.49
C VAL A 123 -3.73 -20.80 -19.78
N ILE A 124 -3.40 -20.48 -21.03
CA ILE A 124 -2.01 -20.26 -21.47
C ILE A 124 -1.45 -18.97 -20.89
N THR A 125 -2.15 -17.85 -21.07
CA THR A 125 -1.70 -16.52 -20.59
C THR A 125 -1.62 -16.47 -19.06
N PRO A 126 -2.65 -16.89 -18.29
CA PRO A 126 -2.54 -16.95 -16.84
C PRO A 126 -1.35 -17.79 -16.37
N THR A 127 -1.14 -18.98 -16.96
CA THR A 127 -0.02 -19.86 -16.59
C THR A 127 1.34 -19.19 -16.82
N LYS A 128 1.53 -18.55 -17.97
CA LYS A 128 2.79 -17.84 -18.28
C LYS A 128 3.05 -16.66 -17.34
N VAL A 129 2.00 -15.92 -16.98
CA VAL A 129 2.12 -14.83 -16.00
C VAL A 129 2.43 -15.39 -14.61
N SER A 130 1.75 -16.46 -14.16
CA SER A 130 2.07 -17.12 -12.89
C SER A 130 3.49 -17.69 -12.85
N MET A 131 4.02 -18.21 -13.96
CA MET A 131 5.42 -18.64 -14.04
C MET A 131 6.39 -17.47 -13.81
N LEU A 132 6.12 -16.30 -14.40
CA LEU A 132 6.93 -15.09 -14.18
C LEU A 132 6.85 -14.60 -12.74
N VAL A 133 5.66 -14.62 -12.12
CA VAL A 133 5.48 -14.29 -10.69
C VAL A 133 6.25 -15.26 -9.80
N ASN A 134 6.17 -16.56 -10.08
CA ASN A 134 6.88 -17.58 -9.30
C ASN A 134 8.41 -17.49 -9.47
N GLU A 135 8.91 -17.12 -10.64
CA GLU A 135 10.34 -16.85 -10.85
C GLU A 135 10.82 -15.73 -9.92
N PHE A 136 10.06 -14.62 -9.87
CA PHE A 136 10.33 -13.53 -8.94
C PHE A 136 10.29 -14.01 -7.48
N LEU A 137 9.23 -14.70 -7.05
CA LEU A 137 9.09 -15.17 -5.67
C LEU A 137 10.24 -16.11 -5.26
N ASN A 138 10.68 -16.99 -6.16
CA ASN A 138 11.80 -17.90 -5.89
C ASN A 138 13.13 -17.14 -5.70
N LYS A 139 13.33 -16.04 -6.44
CA LYS A 139 14.50 -15.15 -6.28
C LYS A 139 14.38 -14.24 -5.06
N PHE A 140 13.16 -13.86 -4.67
CA PHE A 140 12.94 -12.93 -3.55
C PHE A 140 12.97 -13.62 -2.19
N ARG A 141 12.44 -14.85 -2.05
CA ARG A 141 12.36 -15.57 -0.76
C ARG A 141 13.67 -15.66 0.05
N PRO A 142 14.85 -15.85 -0.56
CA PRO A 142 16.12 -15.88 0.18
C PRO A 142 16.43 -14.60 0.97
N ILE A 143 15.79 -13.47 0.65
CA ILE A 143 15.99 -12.18 1.34
C ILE A 143 15.78 -12.21 2.86
N TYR A 144 15.01 -13.18 3.37
CA TYR A 144 14.76 -13.34 4.79
C TYR A 144 15.87 -14.07 5.53
N ASP A 145 16.59 -14.93 4.81
CA ASP A 145 17.51 -15.92 5.35
C ASP A 145 18.99 -15.55 5.07
N GLU A 146 19.27 -14.74 4.04
CA GLU A 146 20.61 -14.34 3.64
C GLU A 146 21.00 -12.98 4.25
N ALA A 147 22.20 -12.94 4.86
CA ALA A 147 22.64 -11.82 5.67
C ALA A 147 23.03 -10.60 4.82
N GLY A 148 22.38 -9.48 5.16
CA GLY A 148 22.98 -8.17 4.99
C GLY A 148 24.09 -7.94 6.05
N PRO A 149 24.65 -6.72 6.10
CA PRO A 149 24.05 -5.53 5.51
C PRO A 149 24.58 -5.16 4.11
N PHE A 150 23.66 -4.87 3.19
CA PHE A 150 23.93 -4.27 1.88
C PHE A 150 24.01 -2.75 1.99
N THR A 151 25.02 -2.13 1.36
CA THR A 151 25.21 -0.67 1.35
C THR A 151 24.54 0.02 0.16
N THR A 152 24.25 -0.73 -0.90
CA THR A 152 23.58 -0.22 -2.11
C THR A 152 22.43 -1.12 -2.57
N MET A 153 21.47 -0.53 -3.27
CA MET A 153 20.42 -1.30 -3.95
C MET A 153 20.98 -2.17 -5.07
N GLN A 154 22.07 -1.75 -5.73
CA GLN A 154 22.73 -2.53 -6.77
C GLN A 154 23.22 -3.87 -6.23
N ASP A 155 23.91 -3.88 -5.09
CA ASP A 155 24.44 -5.10 -4.48
C ASP A 155 23.30 -6.03 -4.12
N TRP A 156 22.24 -5.49 -3.53
CA TRP A 156 21.08 -6.26 -3.14
C TRP A 156 20.37 -6.90 -4.34
N LEU A 157 20.14 -6.13 -5.42
CA LEU A 157 19.50 -6.64 -6.63
C LEU A 157 20.34 -7.66 -7.37
N SER A 158 21.66 -7.44 -7.41
CA SER A 158 22.61 -8.34 -8.06
C SER A 158 22.68 -9.67 -7.30
N HIS A 159 22.68 -9.61 -5.97
CA HIS A 159 22.65 -10.78 -5.09
C HIS A 159 21.40 -11.63 -5.31
N LEU A 160 20.23 -11.01 -5.45
CA LEU A 160 18.97 -11.72 -5.74
C LEU A 160 18.81 -12.11 -7.21
N GLY A 161 19.68 -11.64 -8.12
CA GLY A 161 19.55 -11.86 -9.56
C GLY A 161 18.30 -11.20 -10.17
N LEU A 162 17.95 -10.00 -9.70
CA LEU A 162 16.73 -9.27 -10.06
C LEU A 162 16.97 -8.01 -10.92
N GLN A 163 18.22 -7.68 -11.25
CA GLN A 163 18.61 -6.49 -12.01
C GLN A 163 17.89 -6.35 -13.37
N ASP A 164 17.76 -7.45 -14.13
CA ASP A 164 17.14 -7.42 -15.46
C ASP A 164 15.64 -7.16 -15.37
N SER A 165 14.99 -7.67 -14.32
CA SER A 165 13.55 -7.50 -14.11
C SER A 165 13.19 -6.14 -13.52
N ALA A 166 14.15 -5.44 -12.90
CA ALA A 166 14.00 -4.06 -12.44
C ALA A 166 14.18 -3.04 -13.60
N SER A 167 14.93 -3.39 -14.64
CA SER A 167 15.30 -2.49 -15.74
C SER A 167 14.39 -2.57 -16.98
N GLN A 168 13.34 -3.39 -16.94
CA GLN A 168 12.35 -3.50 -18.02
C GLN A 168 10.94 -3.16 -17.54
N SER A 169 10.14 -2.51 -18.41
CA SER A 169 8.70 -2.34 -18.16
C SER A 169 7.98 -3.68 -18.26
N ALA A 170 6.91 -3.83 -17.49
CA ALA A 170 6.08 -5.02 -17.52
C ALA A 170 5.54 -5.28 -18.94
N ARG A 171 5.15 -4.22 -19.67
CA ARG A 171 4.76 -4.31 -21.08
C ARG A 171 5.84 -4.93 -21.95
N THR A 172 7.08 -4.47 -21.83
CA THR A 172 8.20 -4.98 -22.63
C THR A 172 8.47 -6.45 -22.34
N THR A 173 8.52 -6.85 -21.07
CA THR A 173 8.73 -8.25 -20.68
C THR A 173 7.59 -9.16 -21.14
N LEU A 174 6.34 -8.70 -21.07
CA LEU A 174 5.18 -9.45 -21.55
C LEU A 174 5.18 -9.58 -23.09
N ALA A 175 5.49 -8.49 -23.81
CA ALA A 175 5.54 -8.49 -25.28
C ALA A 175 6.61 -9.44 -25.86
N ALA A 176 7.67 -9.70 -25.10
CA ALA A 176 8.70 -10.69 -25.46
C ALA A 176 8.22 -12.15 -25.35
N LYS A 177 7.03 -12.42 -24.80
CA LYS A 177 6.44 -13.76 -24.71
C LYS A 177 5.44 -13.97 -25.85
N SER A 178 5.55 -15.10 -26.55
CA SER A 178 4.58 -15.48 -27.59
C SER A 178 3.25 -15.92 -26.99
N HIS A 179 2.15 -15.80 -27.76
CA HIS A 179 0.82 -16.32 -27.42
C HIS A 179 0.29 -15.86 -26.05
N LEU A 180 0.35 -14.55 -25.78
CA LEU A 180 -0.37 -13.93 -24.68
C LEU A 180 -1.69 -13.35 -25.19
N ASP A 181 -2.73 -13.53 -24.40
CA ASP A 181 -4.07 -12.98 -24.64
C ASP A 181 -4.14 -11.55 -24.11
N PRO A 182 -4.36 -10.53 -24.97
CA PRO A 182 -4.51 -9.14 -24.54
C PRO A 182 -5.65 -8.93 -23.55
N ALA A 183 -6.74 -9.70 -23.62
CA ALA A 183 -7.87 -9.55 -22.71
C ALA A 183 -7.45 -9.85 -21.26
N TYR A 184 -6.69 -10.93 -21.04
CA TYR A 184 -6.15 -11.25 -19.71
C TYR A 184 -5.17 -10.17 -19.22
N LEU A 185 -4.32 -9.67 -20.11
CA LEU A 185 -3.37 -8.61 -19.73
C LEU A 185 -4.09 -7.32 -19.30
N ASN A 186 -5.15 -6.94 -20.00
CA ASN A 186 -5.89 -5.70 -19.71
C ASN A 186 -6.86 -5.85 -18.52
N ASP A 187 -7.59 -6.96 -18.46
CA ASP A 187 -8.64 -7.16 -17.47
C ASP A 187 -8.12 -7.66 -16.12
N ILE A 188 -6.94 -8.28 -16.08
CA ILE A 188 -6.39 -8.88 -14.86
C ILE A 188 -5.06 -8.22 -14.50
N VAL A 189 -4.07 -8.27 -15.39
CA VAL A 189 -2.70 -7.85 -15.04
C VAL A 189 -2.63 -6.33 -14.85
N GLU A 190 -3.13 -5.55 -15.80
CA GLU A 190 -3.11 -4.09 -15.74
C GLU A 190 -4.03 -3.54 -14.64
N ILE A 191 -5.19 -4.16 -14.43
CA ILE A 191 -6.04 -3.82 -13.29
C ILE A 191 -5.29 -4.04 -11.97
N SER A 192 -4.60 -5.17 -11.82
CA SER A 192 -3.84 -5.47 -10.60
C SER A 192 -2.73 -4.45 -10.34
N THR A 193 -2.00 -4.01 -11.38
CA THR A 193 -0.96 -2.98 -11.22
C THR A 193 -1.53 -1.60 -10.94
N ARG A 194 -2.69 -1.25 -11.53
CA ARG A 194 -3.36 0.03 -11.26
C ARG A 194 -4.01 0.09 -9.88
N VAL A 195 -4.52 -1.02 -9.37
CA VAL A 195 -5.11 -1.08 -8.03
C VAL A 195 -4.05 -1.08 -6.94
N ASN A 196 -2.93 -1.78 -7.14
CA ASN A 196 -1.86 -1.86 -6.14
C ASN A 196 -0.86 -0.70 -6.21
N TYR A 197 -0.58 -0.18 -7.41
CA TYR A 197 0.45 0.84 -7.64
C TYR A 197 0.01 2.01 -8.54
N ALA A 198 -1.29 2.16 -8.87
CA ALA A 198 -1.81 3.22 -9.77
C ALA A 198 -0.95 3.45 -11.02
N GLN A 199 -0.43 2.35 -11.58
CA GLN A 199 0.50 2.38 -12.70
C GLN A 199 0.08 1.34 -13.74
N SER A 200 0.08 1.76 -15.00
CA SER A 200 -0.16 0.89 -16.16
C SER A 200 1.05 0.00 -16.44
N LEU A 201 0.87 -0.97 -17.33
CA LEU A 201 1.94 -1.92 -17.68
C LEU A 201 3.09 -1.27 -18.46
N ASP A 202 2.85 -0.11 -19.08
CA ASP A 202 3.89 0.67 -19.78
C ASP A 202 4.82 1.39 -18.81
N VAL A 203 4.32 1.76 -17.63
CA VAL A 203 5.07 2.51 -16.63
C VAL A 203 5.74 1.58 -15.62
N ILE A 204 4.99 0.63 -15.06
CA ILE A 204 5.51 -0.23 -13.98
C ILE A 204 6.57 -1.21 -14.51
N HIS A 205 7.67 -1.38 -13.79
CA HIS A 205 8.67 -2.39 -14.10
C HIS A 205 8.15 -3.80 -13.80
N THR A 206 8.80 -4.81 -14.37
CA THR A 206 8.35 -6.22 -14.33
C THR A 206 8.16 -6.75 -12.91
N ILE A 207 9.04 -6.39 -11.99
CA ILE A 207 8.92 -6.79 -10.58
C ILE A 207 7.70 -6.17 -9.88
N GLY A 208 7.41 -4.88 -10.10
CA GLY A 208 6.22 -4.24 -9.54
C GLY A 208 4.93 -4.88 -10.04
N MET A 209 4.92 -5.29 -11.31
CA MET A 209 3.83 -6.09 -11.88
C MET A 209 3.75 -7.48 -11.22
N ALA A 210 4.87 -8.18 -11.05
CA ALA A 210 4.88 -9.48 -10.40
C ALA A 210 4.34 -9.41 -8.97
N VAL A 211 4.77 -8.42 -8.18
CA VAL A 211 4.27 -8.15 -6.82
C VAL A 211 2.77 -7.87 -6.82
N SER A 212 2.28 -7.10 -7.78
CA SER A 212 0.83 -6.81 -7.92
C SER A 212 -0.01 -8.06 -8.20
N MET A 213 0.62 -9.10 -8.76
CA MET A 213 -0.03 -10.35 -9.12
C MET A 213 0.06 -11.42 -8.02
N VAL A 214 0.94 -11.28 -7.02
CA VAL A 214 1.06 -12.26 -5.92
C VAL A 214 -0.29 -12.52 -5.20
N PRO A 215 -1.12 -11.51 -4.89
CA PRO A 215 -2.43 -11.72 -4.28
C PRO A 215 -3.39 -12.57 -5.13
N THR A 216 -3.18 -12.66 -6.44
CA THR A 216 -3.99 -13.53 -7.32
C THR A 216 -3.64 -15.01 -7.16
N THR A 217 -2.49 -15.31 -6.55
CA THR A 217 -1.96 -16.66 -6.35
C THR A 217 -1.85 -17.09 -4.89
N ASP A 218 -1.94 -16.16 -3.93
CA ASP A 218 -1.86 -16.42 -2.49
C ASP A 218 -3.02 -15.77 -1.71
N GLN A 219 -3.13 -16.09 -0.42
CA GLN A 219 -4.13 -15.53 0.48
C GLN A 219 -3.78 -14.09 0.89
N GLU A 220 -4.78 -13.20 0.78
CA GLU A 220 -4.70 -11.82 1.25
C GLU A 220 -5.06 -11.72 2.74
N TYR A 221 -4.28 -10.95 3.47
CA TYR A 221 -4.44 -10.65 4.89
C TYR A 221 -4.47 -9.15 5.14
N HIS A 222 -5.11 -8.79 6.25
CA HIS A 222 -4.99 -7.49 6.89
C HIS A 222 -5.08 -7.67 8.41
N VAL A 223 -4.69 -6.65 9.15
CA VAL A 223 -4.89 -6.59 10.60
C VAL A 223 -6.29 -6.08 10.89
N GLY A 224 -7.05 -6.80 11.73
CA GLY A 224 -8.45 -6.47 12.03
C GLY A 224 -8.64 -5.07 12.60
N GLU A 225 -7.69 -4.63 13.43
CA GLU A 225 -7.63 -3.32 14.08
C GLU A 225 -6.89 -2.25 13.25
N GLY A 226 -6.43 -2.61 12.06
CA GLY A 226 -5.69 -1.75 11.13
C GLY A 226 -4.20 -2.07 11.06
N ASN A 227 -3.66 -2.09 9.84
CA ASN A 227 -2.27 -2.47 9.55
C ASN A 227 -1.26 -1.55 10.24
N TYR A 228 -1.62 -0.29 10.48
CA TYR A 228 -0.77 0.69 11.15
C TYR A 228 -0.41 0.28 12.59
N ARG A 229 -1.24 -0.56 13.23
CA ARG A 229 -1.03 -1.09 14.59
C ARG A 229 0.24 -1.92 14.71
N VAL A 230 0.70 -2.54 13.62
CA VAL A 230 2.00 -3.24 13.58
C VAL A 230 3.15 -2.25 13.83
N PHE A 231 3.06 -1.04 13.28
CA PHE A 231 4.11 -0.03 13.43
C PHE A 231 4.06 0.66 14.80
N GLU A 232 2.87 0.79 15.40
CA GLU A 232 2.74 1.19 16.80
C GLU A 232 3.37 0.16 17.75
N TYR A 233 3.19 -1.13 17.46
CA TYR A 233 3.85 -2.21 18.19
C TYR A 233 5.38 -2.07 18.08
N LEU A 234 5.92 -1.98 16.86
CA LEU A 234 7.38 -1.85 16.66
C LEU A 234 7.95 -0.59 17.30
N GLN A 235 7.22 0.53 17.24
CA GLN A 235 7.60 1.74 17.96
C GLN A 235 7.73 1.48 19.46
N ARG A 236 6.72 0.87 20.09
CA ARG A 236 6.74 0.61 21.54
C ARG A 236 7.87 -0.34 21.94
N GLU A 237 8.06 -1.41 21.19
CA GLU A 237 9.10 -2.41 21.48
C GLU A 237 10.53 -1.91 21.15
N SER A 238 10.68 -0.78 20.45
CA SER A 238 11.99 -0.18 20.17
C SER A 238 12.62 0.54 21.36
N GLY A 239 11.83 0.89 22.39
CA GLY A 239 12.30 1.71 23.51
C GLY A 239 12.72 3.15 23.13
N ALA A 240 12.50 3.59 21.90
CA ALA A 240 12.89 4.91 21.44
C ALA A 240 12.07 6.04 22.10
N GLU A 241 12.71 7.18 22.35
CA GLU A 241 12.02 8.42 22.69
C GLU A 241 11.29 8.93 21.45
N ILE A 242 9.95 9.03 21.53
CA ILE A 242 9.13 9.42 20.40
C ILE A 242 8.77 10.89 20.49
N ARG A 243 9.20 11.66 19.48
CA ARG A 243 8.90 13.08 19.34
C ARG A 243 7.87 13.27 18.22
N MET A 244 6.60 13.20 18.61
CA MET A 244 5.47 13.53 17.72
C MET A 244 5.42 15.02 17.39
N GLU A 245 4.67 15.38 16.35
CA GLU A 245 4.49 16.76 15.88
C GLU A 245 5.81 17.53 15.70
N SER A 246 6.90 16.81 15.44
CA SER A 246 8.26 17.34 15.40
C SER A 246 8.85 17.09 14.01
N SER A 247 8.68 18.09 13.15
CA SER A 247 9.21 18.05 11.79
C SER A 247 10.71 18.38 11.79
N VAL A 248 11.54 17.51 11.23
CA VAL A 248 12.97 17.77 10.98
C VAL A 248 13.10 18.67 9.75
N GLY A 249 13.83 19.77 9.89
CA GLY A 249 14.12 20.73 8.82
C GLY A 249 15.53 20.60 8.25
N ALA A 250 16.51 20.18 9.08
CA ALA A 250 17.88 19.99 8.62
C ALA A 250 18.62 18.87 9.36
N VAL A 251 19.63 18.30 8.69
CA VAL A 251 20.62 17.37 9.24
C VAL A 251 22.00 17.92 8.88
N VAL A 252 22.78 18.27 9.90
CA VAL A 252 24.09 18.92 9.74
C VAL A 252 25.19 17.96 10.18
N LYS A 253 26.05 17.53 9.24
CA LYS A 253 27.24 16.74 9.56
C LYS A 253 28.27 17.64 10.24
N MET A 254 28.83 17.12 11.32
CA MET A 254 29.87 17.75 12.12
C MET A 254 30.98 16.74 12.36
N THR A 255 32.21 17.23 12.41
CA THR A 255 33.37 16.43 12.81
C THR A 255 33.82 16.93 14.17
N THR A 256 33.93 16.01 15.13
CA THR A 256 34.42 16.33 16.47
C THR A 256 35.91 16.67 16.42
N GLU A 257 36.30 17.82 16.98
CA GLU A 257 37.68 18.31 16.93
C GLU A 257 38.67 17.38 17.68
N GLU A 258 38.19 16.68 18.71
CA GLU A 258 39.03 15.86 19.60
C GLU A 258 39.33 14.47 19.04
N THR A 259 38.36 13.81 18.42
CA THR A 259 38.51 12.40 17.95
C THR A 259 38.43 12.26 16.44
N GLY A 260 38.04 13.31 15.72
CA GLY A 260 37.74 13.23 14.28
C GLY A 260 36.50 12.41 13.97
N SER A 261 35.68 12.06 14.97
CA SER A 261 34.46 11.27 14.78
C SER A 261 33.37 12.12 14.14
N VAL A 262 32.62 11.51 13.23
CA VAL A 262 31.46 12.12 12.57
C VAL A 262 30.25 12.03 13.50
N VAL A 263 29.57 13.16 13.69
CA VAL A 263 28.29 13.29 14.42
C VAL A 263 27.34 14.19 13.63
N TYR A 264 26.06 14.14 13.96
CA TYR A 264 25.02 14.88 13.25
C TYR A 264 24.17 15.72 14.21
N ASP A 265 24.00 17.00 13.90
CA ASP A 265 22.96 17.83 14.50
C ASP A 265 21.67 17.69 13.69
N VAL A 266 20.63 17.16 14.31
CA VAL A 266 19.27 17.09 13.75
C VAL A 266 18.51 18.32 14.24
N VAL A 267 18.11 19.17 13.30
CA VAL A 267 17.45 20.44 13.56
C VAL A 267 15.99 20.36 13.10
N THR A 268 15.08 20.59 14.04
CA THR A 268 13.65 20.66 13.75
C THR A 268 13.25 22.04 13.21
N ILE A 269 12.10 22.12 12.53
CA ILE A 269 11.61 23.38 11.92
C ILE A 269 11.35 24.46 12.98
N ASP A 270 11.04 24.08 14.23
CA ASP A 270 10.86 25.02 15.34
C ASP A 270 12.19 25.48 15.99
N GLY A 271 13.33 24.98 15.49
CA GLY A 271 14.66 25.37 15.92
C GLY A 271 15.26 24.54 17.06
N ARG A 272 14.59 23.48 17.53
CA ARG A 272 15.22 22.53 18.47
C ARG A 272 16.30 21.72 17.74
N THR A 273 17.45 21.59 18.38
CA THR A 273 18.61 20.84 17.88
C THR A 273 19.03 19.77 18.87
N GLU A 274 19.34 18.58 18.36
CA GLU A 274 19.91 17.48 19.14
C GLU A 274 20.98 16.76 18.32
N ARG A 275 21.97 16.20 19.02
CA ARG A 275 23.15 15.60 18.41
C ARG A 275 23.11 14.07 18.49
N PHE A 276 23.50 13.41 17.40
CA PHE A 276 23.48 11.97 17.26
C PHE A 276 24.75 11.43 16.59
N ASP A 277 25.19 10.24 16.98
CA ASP A 277 26.31 9.54 16.33
C ASP A 277 25.93 9.00 14.94
N ALA A 278 24.66 8.61 14.77
CA ALA A 278 24.11 8.10 13.53
C ALA A 278 22.68 8.62 13.29
N VAL A 279 22.30 8.77 12.02
CA VAL A 279 20.97 9.23 11.62
C VAL A 279 20.37 8.31 10.58
N VAL A 280 19.12 7.87 10.81
CA VAL A 280 18.32 7.12 9.83
C VAL A 280 17.21 8.01 9.28
N VAL A 281 17.30 8.35 7.99
CA VAL A 281 16.30 9.17 7.30
C VAL A 281 15.20 8.27 6.74
N ALA A 282 14.17 8.00 7.56
CA ALA A 282 13.04 7.14 7.18
C ALA A 282 11.86 7.87 6.53
N THR A 283 12.09 9.07 5.98
CA THR A 283 11.09 9.83 5.21
C THR A 283 11.49 9.86 3.74
N PRO A 284 10.55 9.71 2.79
CA PRO A 284 10.87 9.87 1.37
C PRO A 284 11.41 11.29 1.08
N LEU A 285 12.68 11.37 0.66
CA LEU A 285 13.38 12.64 0.48
C LEU A 285 12.72 13.55 -0.59
N ASN A 286 12.12 12.96 -1.62
CA ASN A 286 11.52 13.70 -2.74
C ASN A 286 10.01 13.95 -2.59
N GLN A 287 9.36 13.40 -1.56
CA GLN A 287 7.92 13.54 -1.37
C GLN A 287 7.53 14.96 -0.90
N TYR A 288 8.43 15.64 -0.18
CA TYR A 288 8.17 16.94 0.44
C TYR A 288 9.00 18.05 -0.21
N ARG A 289 8.88 18.21 -1.53
CA ARG A 289 9.63 19.24 -2.29
C ARG A 289 9.38 20.68 -1.81
N GLU A 290 8.24 20.92 -1.18
CA GLU A 290 7.87 22.25 -0.64
C GLU A 290 8.56 22.56 0.70
N ALA A 291 8.97 21.53 1.45
CA ALA A 291 9.69 21.67 2.72
C ALA A 291 10.69 20.50 2.90
N PRO A 292 11.74 20.42 2.05
CA PRO A 292 12.68 19.31 2.08
C PRO A 292 13.66 19.45 3.25
N ILE A 293 14.05 18.31 3.84
CA ILE A 293 15.14 18.26 4.81
C ILE A 293 16.41 18.75 4.14
N GLN A 294 17.04 19.78 4.72
CA GLN A 294 18.32 20.29 4.25
C GLN A 294 19.46 19.46 4.84
N PHE A 295 20.40 19.05 4.00
CA PHE A 295 21.60 18.36 4.45
C PHE A 295 22.82 19.26 4.27
N HIS A 296 23.64 19.36 5.30
CA HIS A 296 24.81 20.24 5.34
C HIS A 296 26.09 19.46 5.65
N ASN A 297 27.20 19.88 5.02
CA ASN A 297 28.57 19.36 5.24
C ASN A 297 28.77 17.86 4.93
N LEU A 298 27.99 17.28 4.02
CA LEU A 298 28.19 15.89 3.59
C LEU A 298 29.44 15.79 2.69
N GLU A 299 30.25 14.75 2.90
CA GLU A 299 31.53 14.51 2.19
C GLU A 299 31.43 13.42 1.12
N GLY A 300 30.34 12.63 1.12
CA GLY A 300 29.92 11.84 -0.04
C GLY A 300 29.40 12.75 -1.16
N GLN A 301 29.06 12.20 -2.33
CA GLN A 301 28.22 12.92 -3.30
C GLN A 301 27.03 13.50 -2.53
N GLY A 302 27.06 14.81 -2.24
CA GLY A 302 26.21 15.37 -1.19
C GLY A 302 24.75 15.15 -1.56
N VAL A 303 23.80 15.34 -0.65
CA VAL A 303 22.37 15.27 -1.03
C VAL A 303 22.00 16.29 -2.13
N ARG A 304 22.87 17.29 -2.40
CA ARG A 304 22.81 18.18 -3.58
C ARG A 304 23.46 17.63 -4.86
N ASP A 305 24.36 16.65 -4.77
CA ASP A 305 25.07 15.98 -5.86
C ASP A 305 24.71 14.48 -5.98
N LEU A 306 23.79 13.96 -5.17
CA LEU A 306 23.05 12.74 -5.48
C LEU A 306 22.53 12.96 -6.91
N PRO A 307 22.92 12.12 -7.89
CA PRO A 307 22.61 12.41 -9.28
C PRO A 307 21.10 12.65 -9.43
N PRO A 308 20.66 13.41 -10.46
CA PRO A 308 19.24 13.53 -10.81
C PRO A 308 18.48 12.20 -10.86
N ALA A 309 19.20 11.06 -10.90
CA ALA A 309 18.76 9.69 -10.68
C ALA A 309 17.94 9.44 -9.39
N VAL A 310 18.09 10.24 -8.34
CA VAL A 310 17.30 10.11 -7.11
C VAL A 310 15.94 10.80 -7.20
N ASP A 311 15.58 11.48 -8.31
CA ASP A 311 14.21 12.00 -8.45
C ASP A 311 13.20 10.87 -8.66
N VAL A 312 12.73 10.35 -7.54
CA VAL A 312 11.68 9.34 -7.48
C VAL A 312 10.37 10.08 -7.31
N GLU A 313 9.64 10.23 -8.42
CA GLU A 313 8.27 10.74 -8.41
C GLU A 313 7.38 9.81 -7.58
N TYR A 314 6.46 10.36 -6.79
CA TYR A 314 5.42 9.61 -6.10
C TYR A 314 4.05 9.88 -6.71
N ARG A 315 3.29 8.80 -6.88
CA ARG A 315 1.88 8.87 -7.31
C ARG A 315 1.04 9.53 -6.22
N THR A 316 0.23 10.51 -6.64
CA THR A 316 -0.85 11.03 -5.82
C THR A 316 -2.01 10.06 -5.90
N LEU A 317 -2.42 9.50 -4.77
CA LEU A 317 -3.58 8.62 -4.67
C LEU A 317 -4.76 9.44 -4.17
N HIS A 318 -5.90 9.32 -4.84
CA HIS A 318 -7.18 9.86 -4.41
C HIS A 318 -8.04 8.71 -3.92
N VAL A 319 -8.45 8.80 -2.65
CA VAL A 319 -9.29 7.80 -1.99
C VAL A 319 -10.54 8.49 -1.48
N THR A 320 -11.69 7.99 -1.86
CA THR A 320 -12.98 8.46 -1.35
C THR A 320 -13.65 7.32 -0.58
N VAL A 321 -14.02 7.57 0.67
CA VAL A 321 -14.85 6.65 1.47
C VAL A 321 -16.26 7.22 1.51
N VAL A 322 -17.24 6.42 1.11
CA VAL A 322 -18.65 6.84 1.06
C VAL A 322 -19.48 5.90 1.91
N LEU A 323 -20.27 6.47 2.81
CA LEU A 323 -21.42 5.81 3.42
C LEU A 323 -22.64 6.15 2.57
N GLY A 324 -23.22 5.17 1.88
CA GLY A 324 -24.36 5.42 0.98
C GLY A 324 -24.82 4.21 0.19
N GLN A 325 -25.63 4.49 -0.83
CA GLN A 325 -26.22 3.48 -1.71
C GLN A 325 -25.74 3.70 -3.15
N ILE A 326 -25.05 2.72 -3.72
CA ILE A 326 -24.65 2.75 -5.13
C ILE A 326 -25.87 2.53 -6.01
N ARG A 327 -25.99 3.28 -7.13
CA ARG A 327 -27.03 3.11 -8.15
C ARG A 327 -26.74 1.88 -9.02
N PRO A 328 -27.55 0.82 -8.98
CA PRO A 328 -27.32 -0.34 -9.82
C PRO A 328 -27.44 -0.04 -11.32
N ALA A 329 -28.33 0.89 -11.68
CA ALA A 329 -28.56 1.29 -13.06
C ALA A 329 -27.33 1.86 -13.76
N TYR A 330 -26.43 2.54 -13.00
CA TYR A 330 -25.16 3.03 -13.54
C TYR A 330 -24.28 1.88 -14.07
N PHE A 331 -24.38 0.70 -13.44
CA PHE A 331 -23.65 -0.50 -13.82
C PHE A 331 -24.46 -1.45 -14.72
N ASN A 332 -25.53 -0.95 -15.35
CA ASN A 332 -26.48 -1.76 -16.14
C ASN A 332 -27.06 -2.94 -15.33
N ARG A 333 -27.36 -2.71 -14.05
CA ARG A 333 -27.98 -3.68 -13.13
C ARG A 333 -29.33 -3.18 -12.64
N ALA A 334 -30.23 -4.12 -12.37
CA ALA A 334 -31.48 -3.84 -11.66
C ALA A 334 -31.21 -3.60 -10.16
N PRO A 335 -32.15 -3.03 -9.39
CA PRO A 335 -32.11 -3.07 -7.93
C PRO A 335 -32.19 -4.51 -7.42
N GLY A 336 -31.25 -4.92 -6.57
CA GLY A 336 -31.26 -6.26 -5.97
C GLY A 336 -31.89 -6.23 -4.58
N LYS A 337 -32.66 -7.26 -4.20
CA LYS A 337 -33.21 -7.35 -2.83
C LYS A 337 -32.10 -7.76 -1.84
N PRO A 338 -31.97 -7.09 -0.68
CA PRO A 338 -31.03 -7.50 0.37
C PRO A 338 -31.34 -8.94 0.83
N GLY A 339 -30.33 -9.83 0.85
CA GLY A 339 -30.44 -11.17 1.46
C GLY A 339 -30.96 -12.30 0.55
N GLY A 340 -31.19 -12.05 -0.74
CA GLY A 340 -31.64 -13.10 -1.66
C GLY A 340 -30.52 -14.05 -2.09
N ASN A 341 -30.51 -15.28 -1.55
CA ASN A 341 -29.83 -16.40 -2.21
C ASN A 341 -30.51 -16.64 -3.57
N VAL A 342 -29.80 -16.37 -4.66
CA VAL A 342 -30.29 -16.64 -6.01
C VAL A 342 -30.28 -18.15 -6.24
N LEU A 343 -31.44 -18.79 -6.06
CA LEU A 343 -31.71 -20.14 -6.54
C LEU A 343 -31.88 -20.07 -8.07
N LEU A 344 -30.83 -20.47 -8.81
CA LEU A 344 -30.83 -20.56 -10.26
C LEU A 344 -31.58 -21.83 -10.71
N LEU A 345 -32.87 -21.72 -10.99
CA LEU A 345 -33.61 -22.69 -11.80
C LEU A 345 -34.57 -21.95 -12.75
N SER A 346 -34.06 -21.45 -13.88
CA SER A 346 -34.68 -21.62 -15.20
C SER A 346 -33.95 -20.82 -16.27
N SER A 347 -33.83 -21.46 -17.43
CA SER A 347 -33.34 -20.94 -18.71
C SER A 347 -34.01 -19.65 -19.17
N SER A 348 -33.19 -18.77 -19.77
CA SER A 348 -33.48 -17.48 -20.42
C SER A 348 -33.68 -16.28 -19.46
N SER A 349 -32.70 -15.36 -19.49
CA SER A 349 -32.58 -14.12 -18.68
C SER A 349 -32.19 -14.30 -17.19
N SER A 350 -30.96 -14.75 -16.94
CA SER A 350 -30.34 -14.63 -15.62
C SER A 350 -29.92 -13.17 -15.36
N THR A 351 -30.85 -12.31 -14.94
CA THR A 351 -30.53 -10.96 -14.49
C THR A 351 -29.81 -11.03 -13.15
N VAL A 352 -28.49 -10.88 -13.16
CA VAL A 352 -27.72 -10.55 -11.96
C VAL A 352 -28.19 -9.16 -11.52
N THR A 353 -28.89 -9.08 -10.39
CA THR A 353 -29.56 -7.84 -9.92
C THR A 353 -28.78 -7.09 -8.84
N THR A 354 -27.62 -7.55 -8.39
CA THR A 354 -26.84 -6.79 -7.38
C THR A 354 -25.55 -6.26 -7.98
N VAL A 355 -25.17 -5.06 -7.55
CA VAL A 355 -23.85 -4.47 -7.83
C VAL A 355 -22.79 -5.38 -7.19
N PRO A 356 -21.67 -5.68 -7.88
CA PRO A 356 -20.58 -6.47 -7.29
C PRO A 356 -20.00 -5.76 -6.05
N GLU A 357 -19.55 -6.52 -5.05
CA GLU A 357 -18.88 -5.95 -3.87
C GLU A 357 -17.61 -5.19 -4.27
N THR A 358 -16.90 -5.71 -5.27
CA THR A 358 -15.70 -5.08 -5.82
C THR A 358 -15.85 -4.87 -7.31
N ILE A 359 -15.63 -3.64 -7.76
CA ILE A 359 -15.61 -3.26 -9.17
C ILE A 359 -14.24 -2.70 -9.48
N PHE A 360 -13.64 -3.20 -10.55
CA PHE A 360 -12.41 -2.66 -11.11
C PHE A 360 -12.68 -2.13 -12.50
N SER A 361 -12.16 -0.96 -12.84
CA SER A 361 -12.26 -0.42 -14.19
C SER A 361 -11.03 -0.76 -15.01
N THR A 362 -11.23 -1.09 -16.29
CA THR A 362 -10.13 -1.13 -17.25
C THR A 362 -9.49 0.25 -17.37
N GLN A 363 -8.24 0.32 -17.83
CA GLN A 363 -7.59 1.61 -18.04
C GLN A 363 -8.37 2.48 -19.03
N ALA A 364 -8.79 1.91 -20.16
CA ALA A 364 -9.59 2.61 -21.15
C ALA A 364 -10.90 3.19 -20.58
N ALA A 365 -11.53 2.49 -19.64
CA ALA A 365 -12.72 3.00 -18.95
C ALA A 365 -12.37 4.19 -18.05
N ALA A 366 -11.35 4.03 -17.19
CA ALA A 366 -10.92 5.03 -16.23
C ALA A 366 -10.40 6.33 -16.88
N ASP A 367 -9.86 6.23 -18.10
CA ASP A 367 -9.42 7.37 -18.91
C ASP A 367 -10.60 8.06 -19.64
N GLY A 368 -11.76 7.40 -19.69
CA GLY A 368 -12.98 7.91 -20.29
C GLY A 368 -13.81 8.82 -19.37
N PRO A 369 -14.72 9.64 -19.93
CA PRO A 369 -15.48 10.62 -19.15
C PRO A 369 -16.50 10.00 -18.19
N ASN A 370 -16.91 8.76 -18.45
CA ASN A 370 -18.05 8.13 -17.76
C ASN A 370 -17.62 7.20 -16.62
N THR A 371 -16.33 7.00 -16.36
CA THR A 371 -15.86 6.11 -15.28
C THR A 371 -14.81 6.85 -14.44
N PRO A 372 -15.22 7.67 -13.47
CA PRO A 372 -14.30 8.53 -12.72
C PRO A 372 -13.49 7.78 -11.64
N PHE A 373 -13.49 6.44 -11.65
CA PHE A 373 -12.86 5.59 -10.63
C PHE A 373 -11.99 4.51 -11.26
N THR A 374 -10.95 4.10 -10.55
CA THR A 374 -10.11 2.92 -10.78
C THR A 374 -10.71 1.67 -10.14
N SER A 375 -11.24 1.80 -8.94
CA SER A 375 -11.93 0.71 -8.25
C SER A 375 -12.96 1.21 -7.26
N ILE A 376 -13.97 0.39 -6.99
CA ILE A 376 -14.95 0.55 -5.93
C ILE A 376 -14.96 -0.75 -5.13
N SER A 377 -14.87 -0.68 -3.80
CA SER A 377 -14.89 -1.84 -2.92
C SER A 377 -15.82 -1.58 -1.73
N ALA A 378 -16.87 -2.37 -1.60
CA ALA A 378 -17.72 -2.39 -0.42
C ALA A 378 -16.96 -3.10 0.73
N HIS A 379 -16.72 -2.37 1.82
CA HIS A 379 -16.05 -2.89 3.01
C HIS A 379 -17.04 -3.38 4.06
N HIS A 380 -18.18 -2.69 4.19
CA HIS A 380 -19.22 -3.02 5.16
C HIS A 380 -20.60 -2.88 4.52
N PHE A 381 -21.49 -3.81 4.83
CA PHE A 381 -22.92 -3.76 4.49
C PHE A 381 -23.70 -3.41 5.75
N LEU A 382 -24.59 -2.44 5.65
CA LEU A 382 -25.27 -1.87 6.80
C LEU A 382 -26.75 -2.20 6.76
N ALA A 383 -27.27 -2.67 7.89
CA ALA A 383 -28.68 -2.97 8.05
C ALA A 383 -29.48 -1.69 8.29
N GLU A 384 -30.76 -1.71 7.90
CA GLU A 384 -31.69 -0.59 8.07
C GLU A 384 -31.71 -0.01 9.51
N PRO A 385 -31.75 -0.82 10.60
CA PRO A 385 -31.73 -0.26 11.96
C PRO A 385 -30.49 0.60 12.24
N GLN A 386 -29.33 0.23 11.69
CA GLN A 386 -28.08 0.98 11.87
C GLN A 386 -28.14 2.31 11.12
N ILE A 387 -28.74 2.33 9.93
CA ILE A 387 -28.92 3.55 9.14
C ILE A 387 -29.93 4.49 9.79
N ARG A 388 -31.03 3.97 10.35
CA ARG A 388 -31.99 4.77 11.10
C ARG A 388 -31.34 5.41 12.33
N GLU A 389 -30.48 4.67 13.03
CA GLU A 389 -29.73 5.22 14.17
C GLU A 389 -28.73 6.30 13.74
N TYR A 390 -28.01 6.09 12.63
CA TYR A 390 -27.15 7.12 12.04
C TYR A 390 -27.90 8.43 11.80
N LEU A 391 -29.05 8.36 11.10
CA LEU A 391 -29.87 9.52 10.76
C LEU A 391 -30.41 10.21 12.02
N ARG A 392 -30.81 9.45 13.04
CA ARG A 392 -31.24 9.98 14.33
C ARG A 392 -30.14 10.78 15.02
N LEU A 393 -28.91 10.26 15.03
CA LEU A 393 -27.74 10.92 15.64
C LEU A 393 -27.28 12.15 14.85
N HIS A 394 -27.42 12.14 13.52
CA HIS A 394 -26.88 13.14 12.61
C HIS A 394 -27.96 14.02 11.96
N GLN A 395 -29.18 14.06 12.52
CA GLN A 395 -30.31 14.82 11.97
C GLN A 395 -29.99 16.30 11.76
N HIS A 396 -29.17 16.88 12.64
CA HIS A 396 -28.73 18.27 12.53
C HIS A 396 -27.81 18.53 11.32
N GLN A 397 -27.12 17.50 10.82
CA GLN A 397 -26.24 17.57 9.66
C GLN A 397 -26.97 17.28 8.34
N HIS A 398 -28.11 16.57 8.43
CA HIS A 398 -28.93 16.19 7.29
C HIS A 398 -30.42 16.53 7.51
N PRO A 399 -30.78 17.80 7.75
CA PRO A 399 -32.18 18.19 7.99
C PRO A 399 -33.10 17.88 6.81
N GLU A 400 -32.55 17.72 5.61
CA GLU A 400 -33.24 17.37 4.37
C GLU A 400 -33.53 15.86 4.23
N LEU A 401 -32.84 15.00 4.99
CA LEU A 401 -33.01 13.55 4.88
C LEU A 401 -34.04 13.05 5.88
N ASN A 402 -35.18 12.62 5.35
CA ASN A 402 -36.18 11.87 6.10
C ASN A 402 -35.93 10.36 5.93
N PRO A 403 -35.76 9.58 7.01
CA PRO A 403 -35.55 8.14 6.93
C PRO A 403 -36.60 7.40 6.09
N GLU A 404 -37.86 7.84 6.14
CA GLU A 404 -38.95 7.21 5.40
C GLU A 404 -38.88 7.39 3.88
N ASP A 405 -38.08 8.36 3.41
CA ASP A 405 -37.91 8.65 1.98
C ASP A 405 -36.75 7.85 1.35
N LEU A 406 -35.99 7.09 2.15
CA LEU A 406 -34.87 6.27 1.68
C LEU A 406 -35.35 4.93 1.11
N ASP A 407 -34.78 4.53 -0.02
CA ASP A 407 -35.04 3.21 -0.61
C ASP A 407 -34.23 2.12 0.12
N TYR A 408 -34.77 1.57 1.20
CA TYR A 408 -34.18 0.44 1.91
C TYR A 408 -34.16 -0.87 1.10
N GLY A 409 -34.73 -0.88 -0.12
CA GLY A 409 -34.52 -1.92 -1.11
C GLY A 409 -33.12 -1.91 -1.72
N LEU A 410 -32.39 -0.79 -1.63
CA LEU A 410 -30.99 -0.70 -2.03
C LEU A 410 -30.05 -0.89 -0.83
N GLU A 411 -28.93 -1.55 -1.06
CA GLU A 411 -27.95 -1.84 -0.01
C GLU A 411 -27.19 -0.57 0.41
N PHE A 412 -27.22 -0.27 1.71
CA PHE A 412 -26.31 0.70 2.31
C PHE A 412 -24.96 0.06 2.56
N THR A 413 -23.92 0.74 2.13
CA THR A 413 -22.55 0.26 2.25
C THR A 413 -21.61 1.36 2.70
N ILE A 414 -20.50 0.94 3.31
CA ILE A 414 -19.30 1.77 3.40
C ILE A 414 -18.36 1.29 2.30
N THR A 415 -18.15 2.14 1.32
CA THR A 415 -17.37 1.82 0.11
C THR A 415 -16.13 2.67 0.05
N LYS A 416 -15.00 2.03 -0.29
CA LYS A 416 -13.76 2.70 -0.67
C LYS A 416 -13.70 2.82 -2.19
N ILE A 417 -13.33 3.99 -2.67
CA ILE A 417 -13.18 4.29 -4.09
C ILE A 417 -11.76 4.79 -4.31
N PHE A 418 -11.03 4.14 -5.22
CA PHE A 418 -9.81 4.70 -5.78
C PHE A 418 -10.14 5.37 -7.11
N SER A 419 -9.58 6.56 -7.33
CA SER A 419 -9.86 7.38 -8.52
C SER A 419 -8.59 8.04 -9.05
N PRO A 420 -8.51 8.33 -10.36
CA PRO A 420 -7.38 9.07 -10.94
C PRO A 420 -7.24 10.52 -10.41
N ALA A 421 -8.37 11.12 -10.02
CA ALA A 421 -8.46 12.45 -9.44
C ALA A 421 -9.45 12.45 -8.26
N GLU A 422 -9.53 13.55 -7.51
CA GLU A 422 -10.52 13.69 -6.45
C GLU A 422 -11.95 13.71 -7.02
N LEU A 423 -12.85 12.91 -6.45
CA LEU A 423 -14.24 12.81 -6.90
C LEU A 423 -15.10 13.96 -6.37
N SER A 424 -15.65 14.77 -7.28
CA SER A 424 -16.64 15.79 -6.93
C SER A 424 -17.97 15.18 -6.49
N ASP A 425 -18.78 15.95 -5.76
CA ASP A 425 -20.14 15.52 -5.37
C ASP A 425 -21.07 15.31 -6.58
N VAL A 426 -20.79 16.00 -7.69
CA VAL A 426 -21.50 15.83 -8.96
C VAL A 426 -21.19 14.45 -9.55
N GLN A 427 -19.91 14.08 -9.66
CA GLN A 427 -19.50 12.77 -10.15
C GLN A 427 -20.03 11.65 -9.25
N LEU A 428 -19.96 11.81 -7.92
CA LEU A 428 -20.56 10.83 -7.01
C LEU A 428 -22.08 10.73 -7.19
N ALA A 429 -22.77 11.79 -7.64
CA ALA A 429 -24.24 11.76 -7.84
C ALA A 429 -24.67 10.96 -9.06
N GLU A 430 -23.75 10.69 -9.98
CA GLU A 430 -24.02 9.85 -11.15
C GLU A 430 -24.23 8.39 -10.74
N PHE A 431 -23.48 7.90 -9.75
CA PHE A 431 -23.48 6.49 -9.35
C PHE A 431 -23.85 6.22 -7.87
N TYR A 432 -24.24 7.24 -7.09
CA TYR A 432 -24.88 7.06 -5.78
C TYR A 432 -26.34 7.53 -5.78
N ALA A 433 -27.24 6.67 -5.28
CA ALA A 433 -28.66 6.98 -5.07
C ALA A 433 -28.82 7.90 -3.87
N SER A 434 -28.10 7.59 -2.79
CA SER A 434 -28.01 8.39 -1.57
C SER A 434 -26.57 8.38 -1.05
N ARG A 435 -26.18 9.47 -0.38
CA ARG A 435 -24.89 9.61 0.30
C ARG A 435 -25.14 10.23 1.66
N LEU A 436 -24.82 9.51 2.71
CA LEU A 436 -25.00 9.95 4.09
C LEU A 436 -23.72 10.57 4.64
N TRP A 437 -22.56 10.12 4.17
CA TRP A 437 -21.27 10.68 4.58
C TRP A 437 -20.19 10.37 3.54
N VAL A 438 -19.23 11.29 3.40
CA VAL A 438 -18.11 11.20 2.46
C VAL A 438 -16.82 11.71 3.13
N ASP A 439 -15.77 10.90 3.12
CA ASP A 439 -14.39 11.30 3.45
C ASP A 439 -13.54 11.21 2.18
N ARG A 440 -12.71 12.24 1.93
CA ARG A 440 -11.78 12.30 0.81
C ARG A 440 -10.36 12.42 1.35
N ARG A 441 -9.48 11.51 0.94
CA ARG A 441 -8.06 11.52 1.27
C ARG A 441 -7.23 11.66 0.01
N VAL A 442 -6.23 12.53 0.10
CA VAL A 442 -5.23 12.71 -0.94
C VAL A 442 -3.86 12.63 -0.29
N PHE A 443 -3.03 11.70 -0.76
CA PHE A 443 -1.67 11.56 -0.27
C PHE A 443 -0.77 10.94 -1.34
N LYS A 444 0.54 11.09 -1.14
CA LYS A 444 1.55 10.42 -1.97
C LYS A 444 1.70 8.98 -1.46
N SER A 445 1.30 8.00 -2.26
CA SER A 445 1.17 6.61 -1.81
C SER A 445 2.43 5.78 -2.07
N TYR A 446 2.93 5.76 -3.30
CA TYR A 446 4.08 4.95 -3.68
C TYR A 446 4.86 5.64 -4.79
N PRO A 447 6.16 5.33 -4.92
CA PRO A 447 6.95 5.82 -6.03
C PRO A 447 6.44 5.30 -7.37
N VAL A 448 6.74 6.07 -8.42
CA VAL A 448 6.65 5.57 -9.79
C VAL A 448 7.74 4.52 -9.97
N LEU A 449 7.29 3.28 -10.09
CA LEU A 449 8.10 2.07 -10.26
C LEU A 449 8.51 1.94 -11.72
N GLN A 450 9.09 3.00 -12.29
CA GLN A 450 9.60 2.97 -13.66
C GLN A 450 10.80 2.03 -13.77
N PRO A 451 11.06 1.47 -14.96
CA PRO A 451 12.26 0.67 -15.19
C PRO A 451 13.51 1.45 -14.84
N ARG A 452 14.38 0.85 -14.01
CA ARG A 452 15.63 1.45 -13.55
C ARG A 452 16.78 0.47 -13.71
N LYS A 453 17.92 0.97 -14.18
CA LYS A 453 19.19 0.26 -14.07
C LYS A 453 19.65 0.27 -12.61
N VAL A 454 20.55 -0.65 -12.27
CA VAL A 454 21.02 -0.83 -10.90
C VAL A 454 21.70 0.42 -10.31
N ASP A 455 22.36 1.21 -11.15
CA ASP A 455 23.02 2.47 -10.82
C ASP A 455 22.06 3.68 -10.73
N GLU A 456 20.79 3.50 -11.08
CA GLU A 456 19.74 4.53 -11.02
C GLU A 456 18.87 4.42 -9.75
N PHE A 457 19.17 3.46 -8.87
CA PHE A 457 18.52 3.35 -7.57
C PHE A 457 19.17 4.29 -6.54
N PRO A 458 18.40 4.80 -5.57
CA PRO A 458 18.96 5.60 -4.49
C PRO A 458 19.95 4.76 -3.66
N PRO A 459 21.00 5.37 -3.10
CA PRO A 459 21.89 4.67 -2.19
C PRO A 459 21.21 4.45 -0.83
N ILE A 460 21.53 3.34 -0.16
CA ILE A 460 21.08 3.07 1.21
C ILE A 460 21.93 3.88 2.21
N LEU A 461 23.23 4.05 1.92
CA LEU A 461 24.13 4.90 2.69
C LEU A 461 24.26 6.28 2.01
N LEU A 462 23.83 7.35 2.69
CA LEU A 462 23.92 8.73 2.17
C LEU A 462 25.28 9.39 2.49
N ASP A 463 25.84 9.08 3.66
CA ASP A 463 27.16 9.48 4.14
C ASP A 463 27.55 8.52 5.29
N THR A 464 28.75 8.63 5.84
CA THR A 464 29.19 7.90 7.03
C THR A 464 28.17 8.05 8.18
N GLN A 465 27.60 6.95 8.64
CA GLN A 465 26.59 6.92 9.71
C GLN A 465 25.26 7.65 9.37
N LEU A 466 24.99 7.88 8.08
CA LEU A 466 23.74 8.47 7.60
C LEU A 466 23.06 7.53 6.61
N TYR A 467 21.90 6.97 6.99
CA TYR A 467 21.25 5.87 6.28
C TYR A 467 19.87 6.25 5.74
N TYR A 468 19.47 5.63 4.63
CA TYR A 468 18.22 5.88 3.92
C TYR A 468 17.51 4.57 3.54
N PRO A 469 16.72 3.96 4.45
CA PRO A 469 16.03 2.69 4.17
C PRO A 469 15.00 2.82 3.03
N ASN A 470 14.47 4.02 2.78
CA ASN A 470 13.50 4.24 1.71
C ASN A 470 14.13 4.21 0.30
N ALA A 471 15.46 3.99 0.20
CA ALA A 471 16.13 3.64 -1.05
C ALA A 471 15.53 2.41 -1.75
N PHE A 472 14.90 1.52 -0.97
CA PHE A 472 14.27 0.30 -1.47
C PHE A 472 12.92 0.57 -2.17
N GLU A 473 12.26 1.69 -1.89
CA GLU A 473 10.90 1.92 -2.38
C GLU A 473 10.76 1.97 -3.91
N PRO A 474 11.68 2.58 -4.69
CA PRO A 474 11.60 2.57 -6.15
C PRO A 474 11.74 1.17 -6.76
N PHE A 475 12.19 0.19 -5.96
CA PHE A 475 12.24 -1.20 -6.35
C PHE A 475 10.92 -1.91 -6.02
N ILE A 476 10.52 -1.92 -4.74
CA ILE A 476 9.24 -2.46 -4.29
C ILE A 476 8.79 -1.65 -3.08
N SER A 477 7.65 -0.97 -3.18
CA SER A 477 7.09 -0.17 -2.07
C SER A 477 5.95 -0.92 -1.39
N THR A 478 6.28 -1.71 -0.38
CA THR A 478 5.30 -2.38 0.49
C THR A 478 5.68 -2.18 1.96
N MET A 479 4.75 -2.51 2.86
CA MET A 479 5.03 -2.57 4.30
C MET A 479 6.20 -3.53 4.59
N GLU A 480 6.17 -4.72 3.98
CA GLU A 480 7.19 -5.75 4.16
C GLU A 480 8.58 -5.29 3.71
N THR A 481 8.69 -4.70 2.53
CA THR A 481 9.99 -4.30 2.00
C THR A 481 10.57 -3.10 2.74
N SER A 482 9.70 -2.26 3.31
CA SER A 482 10.12 -1.20 4.25
C SER A 482 10.73 -1.80 5.53
N ILE A 483 10.11 -2.86 6.06
CA ILE A 483 10.63 -3.59 7.24
C ILE A 483 11.97 -4.27 6.90
N LEU A 484 12.08 -4.95 5.76
CA LEU A 484 13.31 -5.61 5.30
C LEU A 484 14.45 -4.61 5.14
N SER A 485 14.19 -3.47 4.49
CA SER A 485 15.18 -2.42 4.32
C SER A 485 15.63 -1.81 5.65
N ALA A 486 14.70 -1.64 6.60
CA ALA A 486 15.01 -1.20 7.94
C ALA A 486 15.89 -2.20 8.73
N LYS A 487 15.63 -3.51 8.59
CA LYS A 487 16.47 -4.57 9.17
C LYS A 487 17.90 -4.52 8.61
N ASN A 488 18.03 -4.31 7.29
CA ASN A 488 19.33 -4.13 6.64
C ASN A 488 20.09 -2.90 7.18
N VAL A 489 19.40 -1.77 7.32
CA VAL A 489 19.98 -0.54 7.91
C VAL A 489 20.42 -0.75 9.35
N ALA A 490 19.66 -1.50 10.16
CA ALA A 490 20.07 -1.82 11.53
C ALA A 490 21.41 -2.58 11.57
N GLY A 491 21.62 -3.51 10.63
CA GLY A 491 22.91 -4.19 10.46
C GLY A 491 24.05 -3.23 10.09
N LEU A 492 23.80 -2.26 9.20
CA LEU A 492 24.79 -1.22 8.86
C LEU A 492 25.15 -0.36 10.08
N VAL A 493 24.14 0.11 10.82
CA VAL A 493 24.33 0.91 12.04
C VAL A 493 25.16 0.14 13.06
N TYR A 494 24.83 -1.13 13.29
CA TYR A 494 25.59 -1.98 14.21
C TYR A 494 27.04 -2.14 13.77
N LYS A 495 27.27 -2.48 12.49
CA LYS A 495 28.61 -2.63 11.90
C LYS A 495 29.44 -1.36 12.07
N ASP A 496 28.89 -0.21 11.70
CA ASP A 496 29.63 1.06 11.64
C ASP A 496 29.97 1.58 13.04
N LEU A 497 29.05 1.48 14.00
CA LEU A 497 29.25 1.97 15.37
C LEU A 497 30.15 1.06 16.20
N THR A 498 30.02 -0.26 16.04
CA THR A 498 30.84 -1.22 16.80
C THR A 498 32.20 -1.49 16.18
N LYS A 499 32.39 -1.14 14.89
CA LYS A 499 33.54 -1.50 14.06
C LYS A 499 33.80 -3.01 14.00
N VAL A 500 32.78 -3.82 14.24
CA VAL A 500 32.82 -5.28 14.10
C VAL A 500 32.34 -5.62 12.69
N ASP A 501 33.12 -6.40 11.95
CA ASP A 501 32.61 -7.02 10.73
C ASP A 501 31.52 -8.01 11.11
N VAL A 502 30.27 -7.67 10.77
CA VAL A 502 29.14 -8.59 10.88
C VAL A 502 29.39 -9.70 9.86
N GLU A 503 29.67 -10.91 10.34
CA GLU A 503 29.78 -12.08 9.45
C GLU A 503 28.44 -12.30 8.74
N ALA A 504 28.52 -12.41 7.41
CA ALA A 504 27.38 -12.68 6.53
C ALA A 504 26.94 -14.16 6.56
#